data_AF-A0A7K1LDE0-F1
#
_entry.id   AF-A0A7K1LDE0-F1
#
_cell.length_a   1.000
_cell.length_b   1.000
_cell.length_c   1.000
_cell.angle_alpha   90.00
_cell.angle_beta   90.00
_cell.angle_gamma   90.00
#
_symmetry.space_group_name_H-M   'P 1'
#
loop_
_entity.id
_entity.type
_entity.pdbx_description
1 polymer ?
#
loop_
_entity_poly.entity_id
_entity_poly.type
_entity_poly.pdbx_seq_one_letter_code
_entity_poly.pdbx_strand_id
1 'polypeptide(L)'
;MASFPWSTLARDAGSVFPALDDSDVVLERRDGENLVLMRAERFEAARQALVIAARSLSILARRHRALAEEALAEELPWLVWLPVEERPQAVGELLDNLIAGVDTREFGPFLRALGAWRSTAIAWSDPNTARRLADPFDETGGEVVGRPGDDA
;
A
#
# COMPACT_ATOMS: atom_id res chain seq x y z
N MET A 1 -8.43 8.18 18.49
CA MET A 1 -9.58 7.63 17.73
C MET A 1 -10.41 6.85 18.72
N ALA A 2 -11.66 7.25 18.95
CA ALA A 2 -12.56 6.48 19.80
C ALA A 2 -13.03 5.21 19.06
N SER A 3 -13.40 4.16 19.79
CA SER A 3 -13.89 2.91 19.20
C SER A 3 -15.23 2.51 19.79
N PHE A 4 -16.15 2.06 18.93
CA PHE A 4 -17.47 1.58 19.33
C PHE A 4 -17.87 0.37 18.49
N PRO A 5 -18.61 -0.61 19.05
CA PRO A 5 -19.28 -1.63 18.25
C PRO A 5 -20.24 -0.99 17.24
N TRP A 6 -20.32 -1.54 16.02
CA TRP A 6 -21.31 -1.11 15.01
C TRP A 6 -22.75 -1.07 15.56
N SER A 7 -23.10 -2.03 16.42
CA SER A 7 -24.41 -2.10 17.06
C SER A 7 -24.74 -0.87 17.91
N THR A 8 -23.73 -0.18 18.45
CA THR A 8 -23.92 1.04 19.25
C THR A 8 -24.41 2.17 18.35
N LEU A 9 -23.76 2.39 17.20
CA LEU A 9 -24.21 3.38 16.22
C LEU A 9 -25.63 3.09 15.71
N ALA A 10 -25.94 1.82 15.45
CA ALA A 10 -27.26 1.41 14.96
C ALA A 10 -28.38 1.60 15.98
N ARG A 11 -28.08 1.49 17.28
CA ARG A 11 -29.08 1.59 18.37
C ARG A 11 -29.19 3.00 18.94
N ASP A 12 -28.08 3.69 19.10
CA ASP A 12 -27.98 5.01 19.71
C ASP A 12 -26.85 5.82 19.07
N ALA A 13 -27.15 6.42 17.91
CA ALA A 13 -26.22 7.30 17.22
C ALA A 13 -25.86 8.55 18.03
N GLY A 14 -26.73 8.99 18.96
CA GLY A 14 -26.51 10.14 19.83
C GLY A 14 -25.36 9.93 20.81
N SER A 15 -25.06 8.68 21.17
CA SER A 15 -23.87 8.34 21.97
C SER A 15 -22.56 8.36 21.18
N VAL A 16 -22.62 8.23 19.85
CA VAL A 16 -21.43 8.10 18.98
C VAL A 16 -21.04 9.42 18.33
N PHE A 17 -22.01 10.20 17.83
CA PHE A 17 -21.72 11.43 17.09
C PHE A 17 -20.94 12.50 17.85
N PRO A 18 -21.16 12.71 19.17
CA PRO A 18 -20.35 13.67 19.92
C PRO A 18 -18.84 13.36 19.88
N ALA A 19 -18.46 12.08 19.81
CA ALA A 19 -17.06 11.70 19.70
C ALA A 19 -16.42 12.13 18.37
N LEU A 20 -17.23 12.43 17.34
CA LEU A 20 -16.76 12.94 16.06
C LEU A 20 -16.30 14.39 16.11
N ASP A 21 -16.69 15.16 17.13
CA ASP A 21 -16.26 16.55 17.26
C ASP A 21 -14.76 16.63 17.56
N ASP A 22 -14.25 15.72 18.39
CA ASP A 22 -12.84 15.69 18.80
C ASP A 22 -11.95 14.77 17.94
N SER A 23 -12.49 13.68 17.40
CA SER A 23 -11.68 12.69 16.65
C SER A 23 -12.51 11.86 15.67
N ASP A 24 -11.86 11.08 14.82
CA ASP A 24 -12.56 10.07 14.04
C ASP A 24 -12.91 8.86 14.92
N VAL A 25 -13.90 8.09 14.47
CA VAL A 25 -14.45 6.96 15.23
C VAL A 25 -14.22 5.66 14.46
N VAL A 26 -13.71 4.65 15.14
CA VAL A 26 -13.69 3.27 14.64
C VAL A 26 -15.00 2.58 15.01
N LEU A 27 -15.63 1.96 14.02
CA LEU A 27 -16.79 1.10 14.20
C LEU A 27 -16.34 -0.35 14.06
N GLU A 28 -16.37 -1.07 15.17
CA GLU A 28 -15.99 -2.48 15.24
C GLU A 28 -17.09 -3.35 14.64
N ARG A 29 -16.72 -4.16 13.65
CA ARG A 29 -17.63 -5.10 12.99
C ARG A 29 -17.36 -6.51 13.50
N ARG A 30 -18.43 -7.26 13.72
CA ARG A 30 -18.35 -8.65 14.20
C ARG A 30 -17.79 -9.59 13.14
N ASP A 31 -18.19 -9.37 11.89
CA ASP A 31 -17.99 -10.31 10.78
C ASP A 31 -17.23 -9.66 9.61
N GLY A 32 -16.34 -8.71 9.90
CA GLY A 32 -15.55 -8.05 8.87
C GLY A 32 -14.62 -6.99 9.42
N GLU A 33 -13.89 -6.33 8.52
CA GLU A 33 -12.99 -5.24 8.88
C GLU A 33 -13.74 -4.06 9.50
N ASN A 34 -13.07 -3.40 10.43
CA ASN A 34 -13.57 -2.21 11.09
C ASN A 34 -13.78 -1.08 10.07
N LEU A 35 -14.79 -0.25 10.32
CA LEU A 35 -15.03 0.95 9.52
C LEU A 35 -14.52 2.17 10.28
N VAL A 36 -14.16 3.22 9.55
CA VAL A 36 -13.87 4.53 10.14
C VAL A 36 -15.00 5.49 9.76
N LEU A 37 -15.62 6.08 10.78
CA LEU A 37 -16.56 7.19 10.64
C LEU A 37 -15.80 8.49 10.88
N MET A 38 -15.85 9.38 9.91
CA MET A 38 -15.13 10.65 9.88
C MET A 38 -16.06 11.76 9.41
N ARG A 39 -15.89 12.97 9.94
CA ARG A 39 -16.61 14.15 9.43
C ARG A 39 -16.23 14.41 7.97
N ALA A 40 -17.23 14.65 7.12
CA ALA A 40 -17.00 14.87 5.69
C ALA A 40 -16.01 16.01 5.40
N GLU A 41 -16.04 17.08 6.21
CA GLU A 41 -15.09 18.20 6.10
C GLU A 41 -13.63 17.76 6.35
N ARG A 42 -13.39 16.91 7.36
CA ARG A 42 -12.05 16.38 7.67
C ARG A 42 -11.59 15.40 6.60
N PHE A 43 -12.49 14.54 6.11
CA PHE A 43 -12.20 13.63 5.01
C PHE A 43 -11.74 14.40 3.78
N GLU A 44 -12.48 15.45 3.41
CA GLU A 44 -12.18 16.27 2.25
C GLU A 44 -10.90 17.10 2.44
N ALA A 45 -10.66 17.65 3.63
CA ALA A 45 -9.42 18.36 3.95
C ALA A 45 -8.19 17.44 3.89
N ALA A 46 -8.25 16.27 4.52
CA ALA A 46 -7.18 15.28 4.48
C ALA A 46 -6.89 14.83 3.04
N ARG A 47 -7.95 14.63 2.24
CA ARG A 47 -7.84 14.29 0.82
C ARG A 47 -7.12 15.39 0.04
N GLN A 48 -7.53 16.65 0.19
CA GLN A 48 -6.88 17.77 -0.51
C GLN A 48 -5.42 17.92 -0.10
N ALA A 49 -5.12 17.78 1.19
CA ALA A 49 -3.75 17.81 1.71
C ALA A 49 -2.90 16.68 1.10
N LEU A 50 -3.42 15.46 1.05
CA LEU A 50 -2.74 14.32 0.42
C LEU A 50 -2.47 14.57 -1.06
N VAL A 51 -3.43 15.16 -1.79
CA VAL A 51 -3.24 15.50 -3.21
C VAL A 51 -2.09 16.47 -3.41
N ILE A 52 -2.06 17.54 -2.61
CA ILE A 52 -1.00 18.54 -2.68
C ILE A 52 0.34 17.93 -2.31
N ALA A 53 0.40 17.14 -1.23
CA ALA A 53 1.62 16.48 -0.77
C ALA A 53 2.18 15.51 -1.83
N ALA A 54 1.34 14.62 -2.37
CA ALA A 54 1.76 13.65 -3.39
C ALA A 54 2.25 14.33 -4.68
N ARG A 55 1.56 15.38 -5.13
CA ARG A 55 1.98 16.15 -6.31
C ARG A 55 3.29 16.90 -6.06
N SER A 56 3.44 17.54 -4.90
CA SER A 56 4.70 18.19 -4.50
C SER A 56 5.86 17.21 -4.43
N LEU A 57 5.66 16.06 -3.77
CA LEU A 57 6.66 14.99 -3.68
C LEU A 57 7.06 14.49 -5.07
N SER A 58 6.09 14.27 -5.95
CA SER A 58 6.34 13.84 -7.32
C SER A 58 7.14 14.86 -8.14
N ILE A 59 6.83 16.15 -8.01
CA ILE A 59 7.57 17.24 -8.68
C ILE A 59 9.01 17.29 -8.16
N LEU A 60 9.19 17.21 -6.84
CA LEU A 60 10.51 17.20 -6.21
C LEU A 60 11.32 15.97 -6.63
N ALA A 61 10.71 14.78 -6.64
CA ALA A 61 11.36 13.54 -7.04
C ALA A 61 11.78 13.54 -8.51
N ARG A 62 10.95 14.08 -9.42
CA ARG A 62 11.34 14.26 -10.82
C ARG A 62 12.51 15.21 -11.00
N ARG A 63 12.60 16.26 -10.18
CA ARG A 63 13.65 17.28 -10.31
C ARG A 63 14.94 16.94 -9.56
N HIS A 64 14.83 16.14 -8.49
CA HIS A 64 15.91 15.78 -7.59
C HIS A 64 15.85 14.28 -7.25
N ARG A 65 16.11 13.44 -8.26
CA ARG A 65 15.93 11.98 -8.15
C ARG A 65 16.73 11.35 -7.01
N ALA A 66 18.01 11.68 -6.87
CA ALA A 66 18.87 11.15 -5.81
C ALA A 66 18.31 11.48 -4.41
N LEU A 67 17.89 12.72 -4.19
CA LEU A 67 17.31 13.13 -2.90
C LEU A 67 15.99 12.40 -2.60
N ALA A 68 15.16 12.15 -3.63
CA ALA A 68 13.93 11.39 -3.43
C ALA A 68 14.17 9.92 -3.15
N GLU A 69 15.19 9.31 -3.77
CA GLU A 69 15.63 7.94 -3.46
C GLU A 69 16.15 7.86 -2.01
N GLU A 70 16.94 8.83 -1.56
CA GLU A 70 17.40 8.94 -0.16
C GLU A 70 16.24 9.08 0.82
N ALA A 71 15.34 10.04 0.59
CA ALA A 71 14.19 10.28 1.47
C ALA A 71 13.24 9.07 1.52
N LEU A 72 12.99 8.41 0.39
CA LEU A 72 12.18 7.19 0.38
C LEU A 72 12.89 6.01 1.05
N ALA A 73 14.22 5.92 0.98
CA ALA A 73 14.96 4.90 1.71
C ALA A 73 14.88 5.11 3.24
N GLU A 74 14.74 6.34 3.73
CA GLU A 74 14.47 6.61 5.15
C GLU A 74 13.07 6.14 5.57
N GLU A 75 12.04 6.45 4.77
CA GLU A 75 10.64 6.05 5.04
C GLU A 75 10.38 4.56 4.80
N LEU A 76 11.07 3.97 3.82
CA LEU A 76 10.95 2.57 3.40
C LEU A 76 12.31 1.88 3.58
N PRO A 77 12.73 1.61 4.83
CA PRO A 77 14.09 1.14 5.13
C PRO A 77 14.46 -0.18 4.46
N TRP A 78 13.47 -0.99 4.08
CA TRP A 78 13.67 -2.24 3.34
C TRP A 78 14.19 -2.02 1.91
N LEU A 79 14.11 -0.81 1.34
CA LEU A 79 14.70 -0.50 0.03
C LEU A 79 16.22 -0.71 0.00
N VAL A 80 16.89 -0.68 1.16
CA VAL A 80 18.33 -0.95 1.27
C VAL A 80 18.71 -2.35 0.80
N TRP A 81 17.77 -3.31 0.86
CA TRP A 81 18.01 -4.68 0.41
C TRP A 81 17.85 -4.86 -1.09
N LEU A 82 17.26 -3.91 -1.82
CA LEU A 82 17.22 -3.97 -3.27
C LEU A 82 18.61 -3.66 -3.87
N PRO A 83 18.95 -4.30 -5.01
CA PRO A 83 20.06 -3.88 -5.86
C PRO A 83 19.96 -2.39 -6.18
N VAL A 84 21.10 -1.71 -6.23
CA VAL A 84 21.16 -0.25 -6.44
C VAL A 84 20.52 0.13 -7.77
N GLU A 85 20.59 -0.75 -8.75
CA GLU A 85 20.06 -0.60 -10.11
C GLU A 85 18.52 -0.71 -10.16
N GLU A 86 17.90 -1.44 -9.21
CA GLU A 86 16.45 -1.66 -9.16
C GLU A 86 15.71 -0.59 -8.34
N ARG A 87 16.38 0.06 -7.39
CA ARG A 87 15.78 1.11 -6.55
C ARG A 87 15.13 2.25 -7.35
N PRO A 88 15.74 2.76 -8.43
CA PRO A 88 15.14 3.84 -9.22
C PRO A 88 13.82 3.41 -9.87
N GLN A 89 13.69 2.14 -10.27
CA GLN A 89 12.46 1.60 -10.84
C GLN A 89 11.38 1.46 -9.77
N ALA A 90 11.73 0.89 -8.61
CA ALA A 90 10.82 0.75 -7.48
C ALA A 90 10.23 2.09 -7.05
N VAL A 91 11.10 3.08 -6.85
CA VAL A 91 10.71 4.44 -6.46
C VAL A 91 9.81 5.09 -7.52
N GLY A 92 10.17 4.96 -8.80
CA GLY A 92 9.37 5.50 -9.90
C GLY A 92 7.96 4.94 -9.92
N GLU A 93 7.82 3.61 -9.87
CA GLU A 93 6.53 2.93 -9.91
C GLU A 93 5.65 3.28 -8.69
N LEU A 94 6.23 3.37 -7.50
CA LEU A 94 5.50 3.76 -6.29
C LEU A 94 4.97 5.19 -6.39
N LEU A 95 5.77 6.12 -6.89
CA LEU A 95 5.36 7.52 -7.06
C LEU A 95 4.27 7.65 -8.13
N ASP A 96 4.41 6.96 -9.27
CA ASP A 96 3.42 7.00 -10.35
C ASP A 96 2.07 6.47 -9.89
N ASN A 97 2.05 5.32 -9.20
CA ASN A 97 0.84 4.75 -8.63
C ASN A 97 0.23 5.63 -7.53
N LEU A 98 1.05 6.30 -6.71
CA LEU A 98 0.57 7.22 -5.68
C LEU A 98 -0.17 8.41 -6.29
N ILE A 99 0.39 9.03 -7.34
CA ILE A 99 -0.22 10.17 -8.02
C ILE A 99 -1.52 9.76 -8.70
N ALA A 100 -1.52 8.61 -9.39
CA ALA A 100 -2.70 8.07 -10.02
C ALA A 100 -3.80 7.77 -9.00
N GLY A 101 -3.46 7.14 -7.87
CA GLY A 101 -4.42 6.80 -6.81
C GLY A 101 -5.01 8.03 -6.13
N VAL A 102 -4.21 9.08 -5.93
CA VAL A 102 -4.67 10.36 -5.41
C VAL A 102 -5.69 11.04 -6.33
N ASP A 103 -5.51 10.96 -7.65
CA ASP A 103 -6.40 11.57 -8.64
C ASP A 103 -7.69 10.74 -8.83
N THR A 104 -7.56 9.41 -8.86
CA THR A 104 -8.64 8.45 -9.16
C THR A 104 -9.39 7.95 -7.93
N ARG A 105 -8.83 8.14 -6.72
CA ARG A 105 -9.23 7.52 -5.44
C ARG A 105 -9.03 6.00 -5.39
N GLU A 106 -8.22 5.43 -6.28
CA GLU A 106 -7.92 4.01 -6.33
C GLU A 106 -6.47 3.73 -5.92
N PHE A 107 -6.27 3.35 -4.65
CA PHE A 107 -4.93 3.09 -4.09
C PHE A 107 -4.50 1.62 -4.16
N GLY A 108 -5.35 0.72 -4.65
CA GLY A 108 -5.04 -0.69 -4.84
C GLY A 108 -3.76 -0.94 -5.64
N PRO A 109 -3.53 -0.27 -6.79
CA PRO A 109 -2.28 -0.38 -7.54
C PRO A 109 -1.05 0.01 -6.70
N PHE A 110 -1.11 1.11 -5.96
CA PHE A 110 -0.04 1.55 -5.07
C PHE A 110 0.27 0.51 -3.98
N LEU A 111 -0.77 0.00 -3.29
CA LEU A 111 -0.60 -1.00 -2.24
C LEU A 111 -0.03 -2.32 -2.77
N ARG A 112 -0.45 -2.74 -3.97
CA ARG A 112 0.11 -3.92 -4.63
C ARG A 112 1.58 -3.73 -5.00
N ALA A 113 1.93 -2.60 -5.61
CA ALA A 113 3.32 -2.28 -5.95
C ALA A 113 4.20 -2.22 -4.69
N LEU A 114 3.73 -1.57 -3.63
CA LEU A 114 4.43 -1.49 -2.35
C LEU A 114 4.70 -2.88 -1.75
N GLY A 115 3.68 -3.75 -1.74
CA GLY A 115 3.82 -5.12 -1.26
C GLY A 115 4.75 -5.98 -2.13
N ALA A 116 4.66 -5.83 -3.45
CA ALA A 116 5.51 -6.53 -4.40
C ALA A 116 6.99 -6.14 -4.22
N TRP A 117 7.30 -4.84 -4.23
CA TRP A 117 8.67 -4.35 -4.03
C TRP A 117 9.25 -4.72 -2.67
N ARG A 118 8.43 -4.68 -1.61
CA ARG A 118 8.86 -5.16 -0.30
C ARG A 118 9.20 -6.66 -0.32
N SER A 119 8.42 -7.46 -1.03
CA SER A 119 8.68 -8.90 -1.16
C SER A 119 9.96 -9.17 -1.95
N THR A 120 10.19 -8.44 -3.04
CA THR A 120 11.43 -8.48 -3.83
C THR A 120 12.64 -8.10 -2.97
N ALA A 121 12.54 -7.04 -2.17
CA ALA A 121 13.60 -6.64 -1.25
C ALA A 121 13.91 -7.70 -0.20
N ILE A 122 12.88 -8.36 0.36
CA ILE A 122 13.07 -9.47 1.30
C ILE A 122 13.76 -10.65 0.61
N ALA A 123 13.39 -10.97 -0.64
CA ALA A 123 14.07 -12.02 -1.40
C ALA A 123 15.56 -11.72 -1.63
N TRP A 124 15.90 -10.47 -1.93
CA TRP A 124 17.29 -10.01 -2.07
C TRP A 124 18.08 -9.99 -0.76
N SER A 125 17.40 -9.90 0.39
CA SER A 125 18.06 -9.93 1.70
C SER A 125 18.71 -11.30 2.03
N ASP A 126 18.28 -12.38 1.36
CA ASP A 126 18.92 -13.69 1.41
C ASP A 126 19.57 -14.02 0.04
N PRO A 127 20.91 -14.01 -0.04
CA PRO A 127 21.63 -14.30 -1.28
C PRO A 127 21.28 -15.66 -1.93
N ASN A 128 20.91 -16.67 -1.12
CA ASN A 128 20.52 -17.97 -1.67
C ASN A 128 19.16 -17.93 -2.35
N THR A 129 18.19 -17.25 -1.73
CA THR A 129 16.87 -17.02 -2.30
C THR A 129 16.98 -16.17 -3.56
N ALA A 130 17.73 -15.07 -3.51
CA ALA A 130 17.96 -14.18 -4.65
C ALA A 130 18.52 -14.95 -5.86
N ARG A 131 19.58 -15.74 -5.65
CA ARG A 131 20.20 -16.57 -6.71
C ARG A 131 19.20 -17.56 -7.30
N ARG A 132 18.46 -18.29 -6.46
CA ARG A 132 17.46 -19.27 -6.93
C ARG A 132 16.34 -18.66 -7.77
N LEU A 133 15.93 -17.42 -7.47
CA LEU A 133 14.89 -16.71 -8.21
C LEU A 133 15.42 -16.06 -9.49
N ALA A 134 16.71 -15.74 -9.54
CA ALA A 134 17.37 -15.20 -10.73
C ALA A 134 17.81 -16.28 -11.72
N ASP A 135 18.06 -17.50 -11.24
CA ASP A 135 18.37 -18.65 -12.09
C ASP A 135 17.19 -18.94 -13.05
N PRO A 136 17.46 -19.23 -14.34
CA PRO A 136 16.41 -19.62 -15.27
C PRO A 136 15.59 -20.79 -14.71
N PHE A 137 14.27 -20.69 -14.83
CA PHE A 137 13.39 -21.74 -14.35
C PHE A 137 13.68 -23.04 -15.11
N ASP A 138 14.03 -24.09 -14.38
CA ASP A 138 14.18 -25.42 -14.94
C ASP A 138 12.77 -26.04 -15.12
N GLU A 139 12.27 -26.01 -16.35
CA GLU A 139 10.94 -26.53 -16.72
C GLU A 139 10.78 -28.03 -16.43
N THR A 140 11.86 -28.75 -16.09
CA THR A 140 11.83 -30.20 -15.82
C THR A 140 11.34 -30.58 -14.42
N GLY A 141 11.14 -29.61 -13.51
CA GLY A 141 10.72 -29.87 -12.12
C GLY A 141 9.20 -29.81 -11.85
N GLY A 142 8.39 -29.44 -12.85
CA GLY A 142 6.94 -29.30 -12.68
C GLY A 142 6.20 -30.63 -12.84
N GLU A 143 5.26 -30.92 -11.94
CA GLU A 143 4.26 -31.95 -12.18
C GLU A 143 3.29 -31.45 -13.27
N VAL A 144 3.17 -32.20 -14.36
CA VAL A 144 2.20 -31.89 -15.41
C VAL A 144 0.80 -32.15 -14.84
N VAL A 145 0.12 -31.08 -14.43
CA VAL A 145 -1.27 -31.16 -14.02
C VAL A 145 -2.13 -31.32 -15.27
N GLY A 146 -2.82 -32.45 -15.38
CA GLY A 146 -3.77 -32.70 -16.46
C GLY A 146 -4.84 -31.62 -16.53
N ARG A 147 -5.29 -31.29 -17.75
CA ARG A 147 -6.38 -30.34 -17.93
C ARG A 147 -7.63 -30.90 -17.23
N PRO A 148 -8.38 -30.09 -16.46
CA PRO A 148 -9.62 -30.56 -15.85
C PRO A 148 -10.57 -31.11 -16.93
N GLY A 149 -10.81 -32.43 -16.93
CA GLY A 149 -11.73 -33.11 -17.84
C GLY A 149 -11.15 -34.26 -18.70
N ASP A 150 -9.85 -34.56 -18.62
CA ASP A 150 -9.23 -35.61 -19.45
C ASP A 150 -9.41 -37.06 -18.91
N ASP A 151 -10.02 -37.25 -17.74
CA ASP A 151 -10.29 -38.58 -17.11
C ASP A 151 -11.75 -39.06 -17.30
N ALA A 152 -12.33 -38.93 -18.51
CA ALA A 152 -13.68 -39.42 -18.85
C ALA A 152 -13.66 -40.55 -19.88
#